data_AF-A0A1Y2D3Q7-F1
#
_entry.id   AF-A0A1Y2D3Q7-F1
#
_cell.length_a   1.000
_cell.length_b   1.000
_cell.length_c   1.000
_cell.angle_alpha   90.00
_cell.angle_beta   90.00
_cell.angle_gamma   90.00
#
_symmetry.space_group_name_H-M   'P 1'
#
loop_
_entity.id
_entity.type
_entity.pdbx_description
1 polymer ?
#
loop_
_entity_poly.entity_id
_entity_poly.type
_entity_poly.pdbx_seq_one_letter_code
_entity_poly.pdbx_strand_id
1 'polypeptide(L)'
;MNKLTKAFPAGDGKKDGKKDDDFDVMSVPGEVKAVKKKPEEADRLKAYDIREIDVFFDTFKAMKAAGIPLPPGVSDKDVEELGTNFMEHFLGGFVDAATESISGTSTATTVKRLFTGRFIGDLLEVMDSRVQKPLDDEYSIKLGLFSGHDTTIGPLLTGMGLFNGERRAWPKFGANVTFELFENHVGALKAENDHFVRVKYNGVPMKLPFCQKQGAHFVGDPNLCSYKTFNNAMSLLVSKNHKEECRL
;
A
#
# COMPACT_ATOMS: atom_id res chain seq x y z
N MET A 1 -43.47 13.10 14.39
CA MET A 1 -43.58 14.29 15.27
C MET A 1 -42.44 14.19 16.28
N ASN A 2 -41.24 14.65 15.96
CA ASN A 2 -40.73 16.03 15.95
C ASN A 2 -40.49 16.62 17.36
N LYS A 3 -39.22 17.01 17.57
CA LYS A 3 -38.64 17.98 18.50
C LYS A 3 -38.28 17.54 19.93
N LEU A 4 -36.97 17.50 20.17
CA LEU A 4 -36.34 18.26 21.25
C LEU A 4 -34.99 18.82 20.76
N THR A 5 -35.08 20.04 20.25
CA THR A 5 -34.02 21.04 20.08
C THR A 5 -33.69 21.69 21.42
N LYS A 6 -32.40 21.90 21.73
CA LYS A 6 -31.83 23.04 22.50
C LYS A 6 -30.30 22.97 22.32
N ALA A 7 -29.71 23.75 21.42
CA ALA A 7 -29.41 25.19 21.51
C ALA A 7 -28.10 25.46 22.28
N PHE A 8 -27.07 25.77 21.49
CA PHE A 8 -25.79 26.34 21.88
C PHE A 8 -25.94 27.70 22.60
N PRO A 9 -25.12 28.03 23.59
CA PRO A 9 -24.88 29.42 23.94
C PRO A 9 -23.81 30.03 23.01
N ALA A 10 -24.14 31.19 22.44
CA ALA A 10 -23.20 32.09 21.79
C ALA A 10 -22.36 32.82 22.85
N GLY A 11 -21.08 33.04 22.56
CA GLY A 11 -20.16 33.79 23.42
C GLY A 11 -18.87 34.16 22.69
N ASP A 12 -18.93 35.30 22.01
CA ASP A 12 -17.91 36.34 21.79
C ASP A 12 -16.48 36.00 21.38
N GLY A 13 -16.11 36.58 20.24
CA GLY A 13 -14.84 36.41 19.57
C GLY A 13 -13.65 37.08 20.26
N LYS A 14 -12.54 36.35 20.26
CA LYS A 14 -11.19 36.90 20.16
C LYS A 14 -10.46 36.14 19.06
N LYS A 15 -10.09 36.87 18.00
CA LYS A 15 -9.30 36.37 16.88
C LYS A 15 -7.84 36.33 17.30
N ASP A 16 -7.35 35.14 17.66
CA ASP A 16 -5.91 34.87 17.69
C ASP A 16 -5.60 33.92 16.53
N GLY A 17 -4.86 34.44 15.56
CA GLY A 17 -4.53 33.75 14.32
C GLY A 17 -3.57 32.58 14.56
N LYS A 18 -4.08 31.37 14.39
CA LYS A 18 -3.31 30.22 13.93
C LYS A 18 -3.99 29.73 12.65
N LYS A 19 -3.23 29.70 11.56
CA LYS A 19 -3.65 29.03 10.33
C LYS A 19 -3.80 27.56 10.70
N ASP A 20 -5.03 27.07 10.64
CA ASP A 20 -5.29 25.64 10.56
C ASP A 20 -4.70 25.18 9.23
N ASP A 21 -3.71 24.30 9.30
CA ASP A 21 -3.12 23.70 8.12
C ASP A 21 -4.20 22.87 7.42
N ASP A 22 -4.63 23.38 6.26
CA ASP A 22 -5.52 22.70 5.34
C ASP A 22 -5.00 21.28 5.10
N PHE A 23 -5.89 20.30 5.33
CA PHE A 23 -5.74 18.95 4.82
C PHE A 23 -5.76 19.03 3.28
N ASP A 24 -4.59 19.22 2.68
CA ASP A 24 -4.45 19.27 1.23
C ASP A 24 -4.55 17.85 0.65
N VAL A 25 -5.78 17.48 0.33
CA VAL A 25 -6.13 16.27 -0.43
C VAL A 25 -6.03 16.62 -1.92
N MET A 26 -4.83 16.63 -2.52
CA MET A 26 -4.68 16.57 -3.98
C MET A 26 -3.32 15.98 -4.43
N SER A 27 -3.33 14.74 -4.94
CA SER A 27 -2.79 14.47 -6.29
C SER A 27 -3.05 13.02 -6.75
N VAL A 28 -3.53 12.94 -7.98
CA VAL A 28 -3.99 11.76 -8.74
C VAL A 28 -2.76 11.04 -9.36
N PRO A 29 -2.83 9.74 -9.75
CA PRO A 29 -1.67 9.00 -10.26
C PRO A 29 -1.13 9.61 -11.57
N GLY A 30 0.11 10.09 -11.53
CA GLY A 30 0.91 10.42 -12.71
C GLY A 30 1.97 9.35 -12.95
N GLU A 31 2.25 9.03 -14.21
CA GLU A 31 3.39 8.21 -14.61
C GLU A 31 4.68 8.73 -14.00
N VAL A 32 5.43 7.84 -13.35
CA VAL A 32 6.80 8.13 -12.93
C VAL A 32 7.64 8.18 -14.21
N LYS A 33 7.93 9.38 -14.70
CA LYS A 33 9.01 9.54 -15.69
C LYS A 33 10.31 9.15 -14.98
N ALA A 34 11.02 8.15 -15.51
CA ALA A 34 12.34 7.80 -15.04
C ALA A 34 13.22 9.07 -15.03
N VAL A 35 13.59 9.53 -13.83
CA VAL A 35 14.55 10.61 -13.68
C VAL A 35 15.90 10.03 -14.08
N LYS A 36 16.42 10.43 -15.24
CA LYS A 36 17.82 10.11 -15.61
C LYS A 36 18.72 10.82 -14.60
N LYS A 37 19.23 10.08 -13.60
CA LYS A 37 20.20 10.58 -12.63
C LYS A 37 21.43 11.09 -13.38
N LYS A 38 21.92 12.29 -13.05
CA LYS A 38 23.12 12.84 -13.66
C LYS A 38 24.32 11.94 -13.28
N PRO A 39 25.33 11.77 -14.16
CA PRO A 39 26.47 10.87 -13.91
C PRO A 39 27.19 11.16 -12.58
N GLU A 40 27.33 12.44 -12.25
CA GLU A 40 28.01 12.92 -11.04
C GLU A 40 27.25 12.61 -9.73
N GLU A 41 25.91 12.52 -9.81
CA GLU A 41 25.03 12.18 -8.70
C GLU A 41 25.03 10.67 -8.43
N ALA A 42 25.10 9.87 -9.50
CA ALA A 42 25.25 8.41 -9.43
C ALA A 42 26.62 7.98 -8.85
N ASP A 43 27.69 8.74 -9.11
CA ASP A 43 29.01 8.46 -8.51
C ASP A 43 29.11 8.92 -7.04
N ARG A 44 28.39 9.97 -6.62
CA ARG A 44 28.27 10.32 -5.19
C ARG A 44 27.50 9.29 -4.38
N LEU A 45 26.49 8.66 -4.97
CA LEU A 45 25.72 7.59 -4.33
C LEU A 45 26.56 6.33 -4.03
N LYS A 46 27.61 6.05 -4.81
CA LYS A 46 28.57 4.96 -4.54
C LYS A 46 29.49 5.22 -3.34
N ALA A 47 29.52 6.44 -2.80
CA ALA A 47 30.43 6.82 -1.72
C ALA A 47 29.89 6.52 -0.32
N TYR A 48 28.61 6.16 -0.19
CA TYR A 48 27.97 5.91 1.11
C TYR A 48 27.77 4.40 1.35
N ASP A 49 28.14 3.92 2.53
CA ASP A 49 27.79 2.56 2.95
C ASP A 49 26.27 2.53 3.19
N ILE A 50 25.56 1.70 2.44
CA ILE A 50 24.11 1.54 2.56
C ILE A 50 23.67 1.19 3.98
N ARG A 51 24.51 0.46 4.73
CA ARG A 51 24.24 0.12 6.12
C ARG A 51 24.26 1.34 7.03
N GLU A 52 25.10 2.33 6.72
CA GLU A 52 25.12 3.60 7.45
C GLU A 52 23.85 4.40 7.14
N ILE A 53 23.42 4.46 5.88
CA ILE A 53 22.16 5.11 5.48
C ILE A 53 20.97 4.51 6.22
N ASP A 54 20.88 3.18 6.24
CA ASP A 54 19.83 2.43 6.94
C ASP A 54 19.83 2.73 8.45
N VAL A 55 20.98 2.57 9.12
CA VAL A 55 21.11 2.83 10.55
C VAL A 55 20.76 4.27 10.92
N PHE A 56 21.24 5.26 10.16
CA PHE A 56 20.90 6.65 10.44
C PHE A 56 19.41 6.93 10.21
N PHE A 57 18.84 6.40 9.14
CA PHE A 57 17.43 6.63 8.82
C PHE A 57 16.51 6.03 9.88
N ASP A 58 16.73 4.75 10.22
CA ASP A 58 15.96 4.04 11.23
C ASP A 58 16.07 4.74 12.60
N THR A 59 17.30 5.08 13.01
CA THR A 59 17.55 5.79 14.28
C THR A 59 16.85 7.14 14.31
N PHE A 60 17.01 7.99 13.28
CA PHE A 60 16.43 9.32 13.28
C PHE A 60 14.90 9.30 13.20
N LYS A 61 14.31 8.35 12.46
CA LYS A 61 12.85 8.17 12.45
C LYS A 61 12.33 7.71 13.82
N ALA A 62 13.02 6.79 14.50
CA ALA A 62 12.67 6.36 15.85
C ALA A 62 12.77 7.51 16.86
N MET A 63 13.86 8.30 16.82
CA MET A 63 14.03 9.47 17.68
C MET A 63 12.89 10.47 17.50
N LYS A 64 12.54 10.82 16.26
CA LYS A 64 11.43 11.73 15.97
C LYS A 64 10.09 11.19 16.50
N ALA A 65 9.81 9.90 16.29
CA ALA A 65 8.58 9.28 16.78
C ALA A 65 8.49 9.28 18.32
N ALA A 66 9.63 9.17 19.00
CA ALA A 66 9.73 9.19 20.46
C ALA A 66 9.84 10.60 21.07
N GLY A 67 9.83 11.67 20.26
CA GLY A 67 10.06 13.04 20.74
C GLY A 67 11.48 13.29 21.26
N ILE A 68 12.46 12.48 20.85
CA ILE A 68 13.87 12.65 21.19
C ILE A 68 14.49 13.63 20.18
N PRO A 69 15.20 14.67 20.64
CA PRO A 69 15.81 15.66 19.75
C PRO A 69 16.87 15.00 18.86
N LEU A 70 16.89 15.36 17.57
CA LEU A 70 17.91 14.92 16.62
C LEU A 70 19.31 15.41 17.04
N PRO A 71 20.39 14.74 16.59
CA PRO A 71 21.75 15.20 16.85
C PRO A 71 21.97 16.66 16.38
N PRO A 72 22.81 17.45 17.07
CA PRO A 72 23.10 18.82 16.67
C PRO A 72 23.55 18.89 15.21
N GLY A 73 22.94 19.78 14.43
CA GLY A 73 23.23 19.95 13.00
C GLY A 73 22.42 19.06 12.06
N VAL A 74 21.60 18.13 12.57
CA VAL A 74 20.66 17.34 11.76
C VAL A 74 19.28 18.01 11.82
N SER A 75 18.78 18.43 10.67
CA SER A 75 17.45 19.02 10.50
C SER A 75 16.41 18.00 10.04
N ASP A 76 15.12 18.38 10.12
CA ASP A 76 14.03 17.55 9.59
C ASP A 76 14.17 17.29 8.08
N LYS A 77 14.68 18.27 7.34
CA LYS A 77 14.94 18.15 5.90
C LYS A 77 16.00 17.10 5.61
N ASP A 78 17.04 17.01 6.44
CA ASP A 78 18.09 16.00 6.28
C ASP A 78 17.53 14.59 6.48
N VAL A 79 16.62 14.42 7.44
CA VAL A 79 15.94 13.12 7.67
C VAL A 79 15.00 12.75 6.52
N GLU A 80 14.36 13.73 5.89
CA GLU A 80 13.52 13.52 4.70
C GLU A 80 14.34 13.11 3.47
N GLU A 81 15.43 13.83 3.19
CA GLU A 81 16.37 13.50 2.10
C GLU A 81 17.01 12.12 2.31
N LEU A 82 17.41 11.82 3.56
CA LEU A 82 17.91 10.50 3.94
C LEU A 82 16.86 9.41 3.68
N GLY A 83 15.58 9.69 3.93
CA GLY A 83 14.50 8.76 3.64
C GLY A 83 14.29 8.48 2.15
N THR A 84 14.42 9.49 1.29
CA THR A 84 14.40 9.29 -0.16
C THR A 84 15.55 8.40 -0.61
N ASN A 85 16.76 8.67 -0.13
CA ASN A 85 17.94 7.86 -0.45
C ASN A 85 17.82 6.44 0.10
N PHE A 86 17.33 6.29 1.33
CA PHE A 86 17.06 5.00 1.93
C PHE A 86 16.10 4.18 1.07
N MET A 87 14.95 4.72 0.69
CA MET A 87 13.96 3.98 -0.10
C MET A 87 14.45 3.57 -1.48
N GLU A 88 15.23 4.44 -2.13
CA GLU A 88 15.84 4.15 -3.42
C GLU A 88 16.83 2.97 -3.33
N HIS A 89 17.57 2.86 -2.24
CA HIS A 89 18.48 1.72 -2.04
C HIS A 89 17.79 0.47 -1.51
N PHE A 90 16.85 0.65 -0.59
CA PHE A 90 16.17 -0.42 0.14
C PHE A 90 15.18 -1.18 -0.74
N LEU A 91 14.28 -0.46 -1.43
CA LEU A 91 13.27 -1.06 -2.30
C LEU A 91 13.42 -0.70 -3.77
N GLY A 92 14.21 0.32 -4.14
CA GLY A 92 14.30 0.77 -5.53
C GLY A 92 14.73 -0.35 -6.49
N GLY A 93 15.78 -1.11 -6.15
CA GLY A 93 16.22 -2.25 -6.96
C GLY A 93 15.16 -3.35 -7.12
N PHE A 94 14.41 -3.64 -6.05
CA PHE A 94 13.28 -4.55 -6.11
C PHE A 94 12.15 -4.02 -7.00
N VAL A 95 11.78 -2.73 -6.86
CA VAL A 95 10.71 -2.10 -7.64
C VAL A 95 11.05 -2.09 -9.13
N ASP A 96 12.29 -1.74 -9.47
CA ASP A 96 12.77 -1.74 -10.84
C ASP A 96 12.76 -3.17 -11.41
N ALA A 97 13.23 -4.15 -10.63
CA ALA A 97 13.18 -5.55 -11.02
C ALA A 97 11.75 -6.11 -11.13
N ALA A 98 10.79 -5.60 -10.36
CA ALA A 98 9.37 -5.92 -10.42
C ALA A 98 8.60 -5.13 -11.51
N THR A 99 9.24 -4.17 -12.18
CA THR A 99 8.59 -3.35 -13.20
C THR A 99 8.85 -3.91 -14.59
N GLU A 100 7.79 -4.39 -15.26
CA GLU A 100 7.91 -5.10 -16.54
C GLU A 100 8.57 -4.26 -17.64
N SER A 101 8.30 -2.95 -17.69
CA SER A 101 8.91 -2.05 -18.68
C SER A 101 10.40 -1.81 -18.45
N ILE A 102 10.94 -2.20 -17.30
CA ILE A 102 12.35 -2.04 -16.92
C ILE A 102 13.09 -3.37 -17.04
N SER A 103 12.57 -4.44 -16.44
CA SER A 103 13.26 -5.74 -16.31
C SER A 103 12.74 -6.84 -17.25
N GLY A 104 11.67 -6.56 -17.99
CA GLY A 104 10.94 -7.52 -18.81
C GLY A 104 9.94 -8.36 -18.00
N THR A 105 8.92 -8.88 -18.68
CA THR A 105 7.81 -9.62 -18.04
C THR A 105 8.26 -10.83 -17.23
N SER A 106 9.22 -11.61 -17.74
CA SER A 106 9.73 -12.81 -17.04
C SER A 106 10.35 -12.46 -15.68
N THR A 107 11.31 -11.53 -15.67
CA THR A 107 12.00 -11.07 -14.45
C THR A 107 11.01 -10.45 -13.47
N ALA A 108 10.18 -9.51 -13.92
CA ALA A 108 9.20 -8.85 -13.08
C ALA A 108 8.20 -9.81 -12.45
N THR A 109 7.75 -10.81 -13.21
CA THR A 109 6.86 -11.85 -12.69
C THR A 109 7.55 -12.69 -11.63
N THR A 110 8.76 -13.17 -11.89
CA THR A 110 9.54 -13.97 -10.93
C THR A 110 9.78 -13.20 -9.63
N VAL A 111 10.21 -11.94 -9.71
CA VAL A 111 10.49 -11.10 -8.54
C VAL A 111 9.24 -10.91 -7.68
N LYS A 112 8.10 -10.54 -8.28
CA LYS A 112 6.84 -10.38 -7.52
C LYS A 112 6.43 -11.68 -6.82
N ARG A 113 6.55 -12.81 -7.53
CA ARG A 113 6.17 -14.15 -7.03
C ARG A 113 7.04 -14.61 -5.87
N LEU A 114 8.35 -14.42 -5.97
CA LEU A 114 9.28 -14.88 -4.95
C LEU A 114 9.23 -14.01 -3.69
N PHE A 115 9.00 -12.69 -3.82
CA PHE A 115 8.95 -11.79 -2.66
C PHE A 115 7.64 -11.87 -1.89
N THR A 116 6.50 -11.81 -2.58
CA THR A 116 5.19 -11.66 -1.91
C THR A 116 4.22 -12.81 -2.16
N GLY A 117 4.54 -13.69 -3.11
CA GLY A 117 3.58 -14.67 -3.62
C GLY A 117 3.07 -15.67 -2.60
N ARG A 118 3.87 -16.06 -1.60
CA ARG A 118 3.37 -16.94 -0.52
C ARG A 118 2.30 -16.26 0.32
N PHE A 119 2.59 -15.04 0.80
CA PHE A 119 1.64 -14.28 1.60
C PHE A 119 0.36 -13.95 0.82
N ILE A 120 0.48 -13.62 -0.46
CA ILE A 120 -0.68 -13.43 -1.34
C ILE A 120 -1.51 -14.71 -1.46
N GLY A 121 -0.85 -15.88 -1.52
CA GLY A 121 -1.52 -17.18 -1.51
C GLY A 121 -2.36 -17.39 -0.26
N ASP A 122 -1.77 -17.18 0.92
CA ASP A 122 -2.47 -17.30 2.20
C ASP A 122 -3.65 -16.32 2.29
N LEU A 123 -3.47 -15.07 1.81
CA LEU A 123 -4.53 -14.07 1.77
C LEU A 123 -5.71 -14.50 0.88
N LEU A 124 -5.42 -15.01 -0.32
CA LEU A 124 -6.45 -15.50 -1.24
C LEU A 124 -7.14 -16.74 -0.69
N GLU A 125 -6.43 -17.66 -0.03
CA GLU A 125 -7.03 -18.82 0.61
C GLU A 125 -8.04 -18.42 1.69
N VAL A 126 -7.71 -17.42 2.52
CA VAL A 126 -8.65 -16.88 3.52
C VAL A 126 -9.89 -16.29 2.83
N MET A 127 -9.72 -15.50 1.78
CA MET A 127 -10.86 -14.92 1.05
C MET A 127 -11.70 -15.98 0.34
N ASP A 128 -11.08 -16.94 -0.34
CA ASP A 128 -11.74 -18.04 -1.05
C ASP A 128 -12.55 -18.90 -0.08
N SER A 129 -12.00 -19.19 1.10
CA SER A 129 -12.74 -19.89 2.14
C SER A 129 -14.02 -19.16 2.49
N ARG A 130 -14.02 -17.81 2.47
CA ARG A 130 -15.20 -17.03 2.80
C ARG A 130 -16.21 -16.94 1.68
N VAL A 131 -15.73 -16.82 0.44
CA VAL A 131 -16.56 -16.75 -0.78
C VAL A 131 -17.28 -18.08 -1.04
N GLN A 132 -16.67 -19.22 -0.70
CA GLN A 132 -17.24 -20.55 -0.95
C GLN A 132 -18.21 -21.03 0.13
N LYS A 133 -18.18 -20.42 1.32
CA LYS A 133 -18.95 -20.88 2.49
C LYS A 133 -20.18 -19.99 2.76
N PRO A 134 -21.30 -20.56 3.26
CA PRO A 134 -22.47 -19.78 3.70
C PRO A 134 -22.12 -18.67 4.70
N LEU A 135 -22.93 -17.60 4.73
CA LEU A 135 -22.70 -16.47 5.63
C LEU A 135 -22.74 -16.83 7.12
N ASP A 136 -23.49 -17.86 7.49
CA ASP A 136 -23.71 -18.33 8.85
C ASP A 136 -22.74 -19.45 9.30
N ASP A 137 -21.71 -19.78 8.50
CA ASP A 137 -20.67 -20.71 8.95
C ASP A 137 -19.94 -20.15 10.17
N GLU A 138 -20.12 -20.81 11.32
CA GLU A 138 -19.51 -20.49 12.61
C GLU A 138 -17.97 -20.49 12.54
N TYR A 139 -17.40 -21.28 11.63
CA TYR A 139 -15.96 -21.38 11.42
C TYR A 139 -15.42 -20.41 10.37
N SER A 140 -16.24 -19.45 9.90
CA SER A 140 -15.81 -18.44 8.94
C SER A 140 -14.91 -17.38 9.58
N ILE A 141 -13.74 -17.14 8.99
CA ILE A 141 -12.85 -16.05 9.40
C ILE A 141 -13.50 -14.72 9.02
N LYS A 142 -13.82 -13.89 10.01
CA LYS A 142 -14.38 -12.54 9.83
C LYS A 142 -13.32 -11.43 9.82
N LEU A 143 -12.17 -11.68 10.46
CA LEU A 143 -11.03 -10.77 10.53
C LEU A 143 -9.74 -11.59 10.59
N GLY A 144 -8.86 -11.38 9.62
CA GLY A 144 -7.48 -11.85 9.66
C GLY A 144 -6.55 -10.69 9.99
N LEU A 145 -5.65 -10.88 10.96
CA LEU A 145 -4.63 -9.89 11.31
C LEU A 145 -3.25 -10.48 11.02
N PHE A 146 -2.54 -9.86 10.08
CA PHE A 146 -1.19 -10.25 9.70
C PHE A 146 -0.23 -9.14 10.11
N SER A 147 0.61 -9.41 11.12
CA SER A 147 1.68 -8.49 11.49
C SER A 147 2.90 -8.76 10.60
N GLY A 148 3.30 -7.75 9.84
CA GLY A 148 4.46 -7.80 8.96
C GLY A 148 5.40 -6.63 9.20
N HIS A 149 6.23 -6.35 8.21
CA HIS A 149 7.23 -5.28 8.23
C HIS A 149 6.99 -4.28 7.09
N ASP A 150 7.73 -3.18 7.10
CA ASP A 150 7.87 -2.29 5.94
C ASP A 150 8.31 -3.06 4.67
N THR A 151 9.19 -4.04 4.82
CA THR A 151 9.60 -5.03 3.82
C THR A 151 8.46 -5.93 3.35
N THR A 152 7.31 -5.93 4.01
CA THR A 152 6.09 -6.60 3.54
C THR A 152 5.21 -5.62 2.77
N ILE A 153 4.95 -4.43 3.34
CA ILE A 153 4.02 -3.44 2.76
C ILE A 153 4.51 -2.93 1.40
N GLY A 154 5.77 -2.51 1.29
CA GLY A 154 6.31 -1.95 0.05
C GLY A 154 6.24 -2.95 -1.11
N PRO A 155 6.76 -4.18 -0.95
CA PRO A 155 6.64 -5.22 -1.96
C PRO A 155 5.19 -5.62 -2.28
N LEU A 156 4.30 -5.69 -1.30
CA LEU A 156 2.89 -6.01 -1.50
C LEU A 156 2.19 -4.94 -2.38
N LEU A 157 2.40 -3.66 -2.06
CA LEU A 157 1.91 -2.55 -2.88
C LEU A 157 2.53 -2.57 -4.28
N THR A 158 3.80 -2.94 -4.42
CA THR A 158 4.48 -3.05 -5.71
C THR A 158 3.87 -4.16 -6.56
N GLY A 159 3.62 -5.33 -5.97
CA GLY A 159 2.97 -6.47 -6.64
C GLY A 159 1.60 -6.11 -7.21
N MET A 160 0.82 -5.29 -6.47
CA MET A 160 -0.48 -4.79 -6.91
C MET A 160 -0.41 -3.60 -7.89
N GLY A 161 0.78 -3.12 -8.24
CA GLY A 161 0.96 -1.93 -9.09
C GLY A 161 0.57 -0.61 -8.41
N LEU A 162 0.63 -0.56 -7.08
CA LEU A 162 0.24 0.57 -6.24
C LEU A 162 1.43 1.34 -5.65
N PHE A 163 2.67 0.93 -5.91
CA PHE A 163 3.86 1.55 -5.32
C PHE A 163 4.44 2.65 -6.23
N ASN A 164 3.86 3.85 -6.18
CA ASN A 164 4.27 5.02 -6.97
C ASN A 164 4.08 6.34 -6.20
N GLY A 165 4.78 7.41 -6.63
CA GLY A 165 4.69 8.73 -5.99
C GLY A 165 5.02 8.67 -4.50
N GLU A 166 4.17 9.26 -3.66
CA GLU A 166 4.31 9.21 -2.19
C GLU A 166 4.28 7.80 -1.61
N ARG A 167 3.65 6.83 -2.30
CA ARG A 167 3.64 5.43 -1.84
C ARG A 167 4.98 4.74 -2.03
N ARG A 168 5.88 5.30 -2.85
CA ARG A 168 7.29 4.88 -2.94
C ARG A 168 8.13 5.40 -1.77
N ALA A 169 7.53 6.11 -0.81
CA ALA A 169 8.17 6.45 0.47
C ALA A 169 8.10 5.29 1.48
N TRP A 170 8.91 5.40 2.53
CA TRP A 170 8.95 4.41 3.61
C TRP A 170 7.59 4.30 4.32
N PRO A 171 7.05 3.08 4.52
CA PRO A 171 5.82 2.88 5.28
C PRO A 171 5.97 3.39 6.71
N LYS A 172 5.21 4.42 7.09
CA LYS A 172 5.26 5.02 8.43
C LYS A 172 4.94 3.98 9.52
N PHE A 173 5.40 4.21 10.74
CA PHE A 173 4.97 3.41 11.89
C PHE A 173 3.43 3.31 11.97
N GLY A 174 2.93 2.10 12.22
CA GLY A 174 1.49 1.83 12.23
C GLY A 174 0.83 1.79 10.84
N ALA A 175 1.61 1.85 9.75
CA ALA A 175 1.08 1.69 8.42
C ALA A 175 0.39 0.32 8.25
N ASN A 176 -0.70 0.31 7.49
CA ASN A 176 -1.48 -0.89 7.24
C ASN A 176 -2.03 -0.93 5.81
N VAL A 177 -2.18 -2.15 5.31
CA VAL A 177 -2.96 -2.45 4.10
C VAL A 177 -4.16 -3.26 4.55
N THR A 178 -5.36 -2.73 4.33
CA THR A 178 -6.61 -3.42 4.68
C THR A 178 -7.25 -3.97 3.41
N PHE A 179 -7.62 -5.25 3.45
CA PHE A 179 -8.40 -5.90 2.41
C PHE A 179 -9.81 -6.18 2.95
N GLU A 180 -10.81 -5.57 2.33
CA GLU A 180 -12.21 -5.70 2.71
C GLU A 180 -12.95 -6.51 1.64
N LEU A 181 -13.59 -7.62 2.05
CA LEU A 181 -14.42 -8.47 1.17
C LEU A 181 -15.90 -8.16 1.41
N PHE A 182 -16.64 -7.94 0.32
CA PHE A 182 -18.07 -7.61 0.32
C PHE A 182 -18.83 -8.64 -0.51
N GLU A 183 -20.09 -8.85 -0.16
CA GLU A 183 -21.05 -9.63 -0.94
C GLU A 183 -22.18 -8.70 -1.41
N ASN A 184 -22.57 -8.79 -2.68
CA ASN A 184 -23.70 -8.03 -3.18
C ASN A 184 -25.02 -8.72 -2.85
N HIS A 185 -25.81 -8.10 -1.97
CA HIS A 185 -27.17 -8.56 -1.63
C HIS A 185 -28.28 -7.81 -2.38
N VAL A 186 -27.94 -6.92 -3.31
CA VAL A 186 -28.91 -6.07 -4.01
C VAL A 186 -29.36 -6.74 -5.31
N GLY A 187 -30.48 -7.49 -5.23
CA GLY A 187 -31.20 -8.01 -6.39
C GLY A 187 -31.62 -9.48 -6.25
N ALA A 188 -32.87 -9.81 -6.62
CA ALA A 188 -33.42 -11.17 -6.66
C ALA A 188 -32.74 -12.09 -7.70
N LEU A 189 -31.70 -11.61 -8.37
CA LEU A 189 -30.80 -12.43 -9.18
C LEU A 189 -29.63 -12.82 -8.28
N LYS A 190 -29.78 -13.97 -7.61
CA LYS A 190 -28.67 -14.80 -7.17
C LYS A 190 -27.87 -15.24 -8.41
N ALA A 191 -27.17 -14.32 -9.06
CA ALA A 191 -26.00 -14.72 -9.81
C ALA A 191 -25.05 -15.29 -8.76
N GLU A 192 -24.65 -16.56 -8.90
CA GLU A 192 -23.70 -17.18 -8.00
C GLU A 192 -22.48 -16.26 -7.81
N ASN A 193 -22.24 -15.83 -6.58
CA ASN A 193 -20.96 -15.33 -6.09
C ASN A 193 -20.50 -13.92 -6.57
N ASP A 194 -21.38 -12.92 -6.54
CA ASP A 194 -20.99 -11.50 -6.72
C ASP A 194 -20.31 -10.92 -5.47
N HIS A 195 -19.05 -11.33 -5.26
CA HIS A 195 -18.18 -10.78 -4.23
C HIS A 195 -17.30 -9.66 -4.79
N PHE A 196 -16.92 -8.73 -3.92
CA PHE A 196 -16.07 -7.59 -4.25
C PHE A 196 -14.99 -7.36 -3.20
N VAL A 197 -13.84 -6.84 -3.61
CA VAL A 197 -12.71 -6.50 -2.74
C VAL A 197 -12.37 -5.03 -2.86
N ARG A 198 -12.21 -4.38 -1.71
CA ARG A 198 -11.61 -3.05 -1.62
C ARG A 198 -10.29 -3.15 -0.86
N VAL A 199 -9.26 -2.53 -1.42
CA VAL A 199 -7.95 -2.41 -0.78
C VAL A 199 -7.79 -0.98 -0.27
N LYS A 200 -7.33 -0.82 0.96
CA LYS A 200 -7.01 0.48 1.57
C LYS A 200 -5.56 0.51 2.02
N TYR A 201 -4.89 1.63 1.83
CA TYR A 201 -3.60 1.91 2.46
C TYR A 201 -3.80 3.04 3.47
N ASN A 202 -3.51 2.77 4.74
CA ASN A 202 -3.73 3.72 5.84
C ASN A 202 -5.16 4.32 5.84
N GLY A 203 -6.16 3.46 5.61
CA GLY A 203 -7.58 3.86 5.56
C GLY A 203 -8.04 4.47 4.23
N VAL A 204 -7.14 4.83 3.31
CA VAL A 204 -7.48 5.44 2.03
C VAL A 204 -7.75 4.35 0.97
N PRO A 205 -8.93 4.33 0.32
CA PRO A 205 -9.23 3.38 -0.75
C PRO A 205 -8.26 3.51 -1.95
N MET A 206 -7.83 2.36 -2.46
CA MET A 206 -6.82 2.27 -3.50
C MET A 206 -7.43 1.91 -4.86
N LYS A 207 -7.04 2.66 -5.90
CA LYS A 207 -7.37 2.36 -7.29
C LYS A 207 -6.46 1.27 -7.85
N LEU A 208 -6.93 0.02 -7.83
CA LEU A 208 -6.20 -1.12 -8.39
C LEU A 208 -6.17 -1.05 -9.93
N PRO A 209 -5.00 -1.01 -10.60
CA PRO A 209 -4.91 -0.83 -12.05
C PRO A 209 -5.69 -1.87 -12.86
N PHE A 210 -5.65 -3.14 -12.42
CA PHE A 210 -6.34 -4.25 -13.09
C PHE A 210 -7.87 -4.25 -12.89
N CYS A 211 -8.40 -3.42 -12.00
CA CYS A 211 -9.83 -3.31 -11.73
C CYS A 211 -10.50 -2.15 -12.46
N GLN A 212 -9.77 -1.33 -13.23
CA GLN A 212 -10.31 -0.09 -13.78
C GLN A 212 -11.17 -0.27 -15.05
N LYS A 213 -11.14 -1.46 -15.68
CA LYS A 213 -11.97 -1.74 -16.86
C LYS A 213 -13.44 -1.90 -16.49
N GLN A 214 -14.34 -1.56 -17.41
CA GLN A 214 -15.78 -1.79 -17.23
C GLN A 214 -16.06 -3.28 -16.94
N GLY A 215 -16.91 -3.56 -15.95
CA GLY A 215 -17.22 -4.92 -15.50
C GLY A 215 -16.19 -5.55 -14.56
N ALA A 216 -15.08 -4.87 -14.28
CA ALA A 216 -14.06 -5.35 -13.33
C ALA A 216 -14.26 -4.84 -11.90
N HIS A 217 -15.22 -3.94 -11.68
CA HIS A 217 -15.55 -3.31 -10.41
C HIS A 217 -17.06 -3.07 -10.31
N PHE A 218 -17.54 -2.78 -9.10
CA PHE A 218 -18.92 -2.43 -8.83
C PHE A 218 -19.33 -1.15 -9.54
N VAL A 219 -20.54 -1.12 -10.12
CA VAL A 219 -21.02 0.04 -10.88
C VAL A 219 -21.10 1.27 -9.96
N GLY A 220 -20.35 2.31 -10.30
CA GLY A 220 -20.29 3.57 -9.53
C GLY A 220 -19.20 3.62 -8.46
N ASP A 221 -18.48 2.52 -8.18
CA ASP A 221 -17.30 2.54 -7.30
C ASP A 221 -16.11 1.77 -7.92
N PRO A 222 -15.15 2.47 -8.55
CA PRO A 222 -13.96 1.85 -9.15
C PRO A 222 -12.93 1.31 -8.15
N ASN A 223 -13.13 1.54 -6.84
CA ASN A 223 -12.27 0.97 -5.78
C ASN A 223 -12.85 -0.35 -5.23
N LEU A 224 -14.05 -0.72 -5.63
CA LEU A 224 -14.72 -1.96 -5.21
C LEU A 224 -14.60 -2.98 -6.33
N CYS A 225 -13.43 -3.62 -6.42
CA CYS A 225 -13.08 -4.55 -7.49
C CYS A 225 -13.90 -5.84 -7.40
N SER A 226 -14.31 -6.44 -8.51
CA SER A 226 -14.92 -7.78 -8.46
C SER A 226 -13.91 -8.78 -7.90
N TYR A 227 -14.36 -9.68 -7.02
CA TYR A 227 -13.49 -10.69 -6.41
C TYR A 227 -12.87 -11.58 -7.48
N LYS A 228 -13.63 -11.92 -8.53
CA LYS A 228 -13.13 -12.67 -9.69
C LYS A 228 -11.95 -11.96 -10.37
N THR A 229 -12.06 -10.66 -10.64
CA THR A 229 -10.95 -9.89 -11.23
C THR A 229 -9.76 -9.83 -10.27
N PHE A 230 -10.02 -9.57 -8.98
CA PHE A 230 -8.98 -9.48 -7.96
C PHE A 230 -8.21 -10.80 -7.82
N ASN A 231 -8.92 -11.91 -7.61
CA ASN A 231 -8.35 -13.24 -7.48
C ASN A 231 -7.54 -13.61 -8.74
N ASN A 232 -8.09 -13.39 -9.94
CA ASN A 232 -7.36 -13.66 -11.18
C ASN A 232 -6.04 -12.88 -11.31
N ALA A 233 -6.03 -11.61 -10.92
CA ALA A 233 -4.83 -10.78 -10.97
C ALA A 233 -3.79 -11.19 -9.91
N MET A 234 -4.25 -11.40 -8.67
CA MET A 234 -3.38 -11.73 -7.54
C MET A 234 -2.83 -13.16 -7.61
N SER A 235 -3.59 -14.12 -8.15
CA SER A 235 -3.17 -15.50 -8.36
C SER A 235 -1.97 -15.63 -9.30
N LEU A 236 -1.76 -14.68 -10.22
CA LEU A 236 -0.55 -14.65 -11.06
C LEU A 236 0.73 -14.41 -10.24
N LEU A 237 0.59 -13.75 -9.09
CA LEU A 237 1.67 -13.47 -8.16
C LEU A 237 1.93 -14.64 -7.20
N VAL A 238 1.04 -15.63 -7.10
CA VAL A 238 1.22 -16.75 -6.18
C VAL A 238 2.22 -17.76 -6.76
N SER A 239 3.29 -18.02 -6.01
CA SER A 239 4.31 -19.00 -6.40
C SER A 239 3.71 -20.41 -6.46
N LYS A 240 3.93 -21.15 -7.55
CA LYS A 240 3.35 -22.49 -7.76
C LYS A 240 4.16 -23.54 -7.02
N ASN A 241 5.48 -23.41 -7.09
CA ASN A 241 6.41 -24.23 -6.32
C ASN A 241 7.57 -23.35 -5.87
N HIS A 242 7.39 -22.66 -4.75
CA HIS A 242 8.35 -21.68 -4.27
C HIS A 242 9.74 -22.27 -3.99
N LYS A 243 9.84 -23.54 -3.56
CA LYS A 243 11.15 -24.17 -3.33
C LYS A 243 11.92 -24.34 -4.64
N GLU A 244 11.26 -24.75 -5.72
CA GLU A 244 11.90 -24.87 -7.03
C GLU A 244 12.17 -23.50 -7.65
N GLU A 245 11.22 -22.57 -7.55
CA GLU A 245 11.39 -21.20 -8.06
C GLU A 245 12.51 -20.44 -7.34
N CYS A 246 12.91 -20.85 -6.13
CA CYS A 246 14.06 -20.28 -5.38
C CYS A 246 15.42 -20.94 -5.68
N ARG A 247 15.50 -21.99 -6.50
CA ARG A 247 16.78 -22.65 -6.86
C ARG A 247 17.53 -21.97 -8.01
N LEU A 248 17.14 -20.73 -8.34
CA LEU A 248 17.75 -19.90 -9.38
C LEU A 248 19.27 -19.82 -9.26
#